data_AF-A0A2V8VQ90-F1
#
_entry.id   AF-A0A2V8VQ90-F1
#
_cell.length_a   1.000
_cell.length_b   1.000
_cell.length_c   1.000
_cell.angle_alpha   90.00
_cell.angle_beta   90.00
_cell.angle_gamma   90.00
#
_symmetry.space_group_name_H-M   'P 1'
#
loop_
_entity.id
_entity.type
_entity.pdbx_description
1 polymer ?
#
loop_
_entity_poly.entity_id
_entity_poly.type
_entity_poly.pdbx_seq_one_letter_code
_entity_poly.pdbx_strand_id
1 'polypeptide(L)'
;MNAIGFRRTGNRYAHPRTAFFVEFPAGPLGIGTDIDVRPVVHRIGRIGVRVLSATDSCRDRLAAFYHWNDRQSLITAVQIASHRKVDLNAIRTWSEREDASEKFSEFLGILRPGKPASSPRKRSRGT
;
A
#
# COMPACT_ATOMS: atom_id res chain seq x y z
N MET A 1 1.88 -22.52 -9.66
CA MET A 1 2.04 -22.61 -8.19
C MET A 1 2.59 -23.96 -7.74
N ASN A 2 2.00 -25.10 -8.15
CA ASN A 2 2.54 -26.43 -7.77
C ASN A 2 4.02 -26.63 -8.15
N ALA A 3 4.45 -26.16 -9.33
CA ALA A 3 5.84 -26.29 -9.81
C ALA A 3 6.88 -25.62 -8.88
N ILE A 4 6.46 -24.66 -8.03
CA ILE A 4 7.32 -24.01 -7.04
C ILE A 4 7.02 -24.46 -5.60
N GLY A 5 6.32 -25.59 -5.44
CA GLY A 5 6.05 -26.24 -4.15
C GLY A 5 4.84 -25.71 -3.37
N PHE A 6 4.10 -24.74 -3.91
CA PHE A 6 2.87 -24.23 -3.29
C PHE A 6 1.69 -25.15 -3.61
N ARG A 7 0.98 -25.63 -2.58
CA ARG A 7 -0.22 -26.47 -2.72
C ARG A 7 -1.48 -25.65 -2.46
N ARG A 8 -2.54 -25.92 -3.23
CA ARG A 8 -3.82 -25.24 -3.08
C ARG A 8 -4.58 -25.78 -1.86
N THR A 9 -5.08 -24.89 -1.01
CA THR A 9 -5.92 -25.18 0.14
C THR A 9 -7.03 -24.12 0.19
N GLY A 10 -8.25 -24.49 -0.24
CA GLY A 10 -9.34 -23.54 -0.43
C GLY A 10 -9.03 -22.51 -1.53
N ASN A 11 -9.11 -21.22 -1.17
CA ASN A 11 -8.76 -20.09 -2.04
C ASN A 11 -7.28 -19.65 -1.90
N ARG A 12 -6.49 -20.34 -1.08
CA ARG A 12 -5.09 -20.04 -0.82
C ARG A 12 -4.15 -21.07 -1.42
N TYR A 13 -2.92 -20.67 -1.64
CA TYR A 13 -1.77 -21.49 -1.98
C TYR A 13 -0.75 -21.37 -0.85
N ALA A 14 -0.45 -22.47 -0.18
CA ALA A 14 0.46 -22.51 0.97
C ALA A 14 1.71 -23.36 0.65
N HIS A 15 2.83 -23.04 1.31
CA HIS A 15 4.08 -23.78 1.15
C HIS A 15 4.71 -24.06 2.53
N PRO A 16 5.11 -25.30 2.87
CA PRO A 16 5.54 -25.67 4.23
C PRO A 16 6.78 -24.94 4.75
N ARG A 17 7.67 -24.50 3.84
CA ARG A 17 8.87 -23.70 4.16
C ARG A 17 8.64 -22.19 4.37
N THR A 18 7.41 -21.69 4.36
CA THR A 18 7.15 -20.26 4.59
C THR A 18 5.84 -20.05 5.34
N ALA A 19 5.81 -19.01 6.18
CA ALA A 19 4.59 -18.59 6.88
C ALA A 19 3.61 -17.85 5.95
N PHE A 20 4.05 -17.42 4.76
CA PHE A 20 3.22 -16.69 3.82
C PHE A 20 2.47 -17.62 2.89
N PHE A 21 1.22 -17.24 2.58
CA PHE A 21 0.40 -17.89 1.56
C PHE A 21 0.09 -16.89 0.43
N VAL A 22 -0.27 -17.42 -0.74
CA VAL A 22 -0.76 -16.61 -1.86
C VAL A 22 -2.26 -16.85 -1.99
N GLU A 23 -3.02 -15.77 -2.01
CA GLU A 23 -4.47 -15.82 -2.21
C GLU A 23 -4.83 -15.10 -3.52
N PHE A 24 -5.83 -15.63 -4.22
CA PHE A 24 -6.43 -14.96 -5.37
C PHE A 24 -7.88 -14.61 -4.99
N PRO A 25 -8.14 -13.37 -4.55
CA PRO A 25 -9.49 -12.96 -4.19
C PRO A 25 -10.43 -13.08 -5.39
N ALA A 26 -11.69 -13.43 -5.12
CA ALA A 26 -12.72 -13.44 -6.15
C ALA A 26 -12.94 -12.01 -6.65
N GLY A 27 -13.13 -11.86 -7.97
CA GLY A 27 -13.34 -10.55 -8.58
C GLY A 27 -14.73 -9.97 -8.33
N PRO A 28 -14.94 -8.69 -8.69
CA PRO A 28 -13.96 -7.76 -9.28
C PRO A 28 -12.95 -7.22 -8.25
N LEU A 29 -11.81 -6.72 -8.72
CA LEU A 29 -10.86 -5.99 -7.86
C LEU A 29 -11.54 -4.70 -7.40
N GLY A 30 -11.62 -4.49 -6.09
CA GLY A 30 -12.14 -3.26 -5.50
C GLY A 30 -11.22 -2.72 -4.42
N ILE A 31 -11.30 -1.41 -4.20
CA ILE A 31 -10.63 -0.70 -3.11
C ILE A 31 -11.70 0.04 -2.31
N GLY A 32 -11.98 -0.45 -1.10
CA GLY A 32 -13.18 -0.03 -0.37
C GLY A 32 -14.43 -0.37 -1.20
N THR A 33 -15.24 0.64 -1.47
CA THR A 33 -16.45 0.54 -2.32
C THR A 33 -16.20 0.79 -3.81
N ASP A 34 -15.00 1.23 -4.20
CA ASP A 34 -14.65 1.55 -5.59
C ASP A 34 -14.18 0.29 -6.36
N ILE A 35 -14.92 -0.07 -7.41
CA ILE A 35 -14.62 -1.21 -8.30
C ILE A 35 -14.06 -0.81 -9.67
N ASP A 36 -13.95 0.49 -9.99
CA ASP A 36 -13.33 0.97 -11.25
C ASP A 36 -11.80 1.14 -11.06
N VAL A 37 -11.15 0.05 -10.63
CA VAL A 37 -9.72 0.02 -10.39
C VAL A 37 -8.98 -0.37 -11.67
N ARG A 38 -8.23 0.57 -12.25
CA ARG A 38 -7.46 0.35 -13.48
C ARG A 38 -6.00 0.06 -13.15
N PRO A 39 -5.48 -1.13 -13.52
CA PRO A 39 -4.08 -1.44 -13.25
C PRO A 39 -3.15 -0.59 -14.13
N VAL A 40 -1.98 -0.29 -13.59
CA VAL A 40 -0.85 0.25 -14.35
C VAL A 40 0.11 -0.89 -14.72
N VAL A 41 0.88 -0.70 -15.79
CA VAL A 41 1.90 -1.67 -16.20
C VAL A 41 3.26 -1.26 -15.65
N HIS A 42 3.82 -2.11 -14.78
CA HIS A 42 5.20 -2.00 -14.32
C HIS A 42 6.09 -2.95 -15.12
N ARG A 43 7.25 -2.48 -15.62
CA ARG A 43 8.16 -3.31 -16.42
C ARG A 43 9.27 -3.90 -15.55
N ILE A 44 9.41 -5.22 -15.62
CA ILE A 44 10.52 -5.96 -15.01
C ILE A 44 11.29 -6.61 -16.16
N GLY A 45 12.41 -5.99 -16.54
CA GLY A 45 13.14 -6.34 -17.76
C GLY A 45 12.23 -6.22 -18.99
N ARG A 46 12.00 -7.34 -19.69
CA ARG A 46 11.12 -7.40 -20.87
C ARG A 46 9.65 -7.70 -20.53
N ILE A 47 9.34 -8.03 -19.28
CA ILE A 47 8.01 -8.48 -18.85
C ILE A 47 7.22 -7.28 -18.31
N GLY A 48 5.99 -7.09 -18.80
CA GLY A 48 5.03 -6.14 -18.23
C GLY A 48 4.15 -6.82 -17.19
N VAL A 49 4.14 -6.31 -15.97
CA VAL A 49 3.31 -6.77 -14.86
C VAL A 49 2.24 -5.73 -14.57
N ARG A 50 0.98 -6.17 -14.51
CA ARG A 50 -0.13 -5.30 -14.11
C ARG A 50 -0.18 -5.21 -12.59
N VAL A 51 -0.13 -4.00 -12.06
CA VAL A 51 -0.13 -3.70 -10.63
C VAL A 51 -1.04 -2.51 -10.34
N LEU A 52 -1.37 -2.29 -9.08
CA LEU A 52 -2.02 -1.06 -8.65
C LEU A 52 -1.11 0.15 -8.89
N SER A 53 -1.71 1.30 -9.22
CA SER A 53 -0.97 2.56 -9.19
C SER A 53 -0.48 2.88 -7.77
N ALA A 54 0.43 3.84 -7.62
CA ALA A 54 0.83 4.29 -6.27
C ALA A 54 -0.35 4.89 -5.50
N THR A 55 -1.22 5.65 -6.18
CA THR A 55 -2.46 6.19 -5.61
C THR A 55 -3.37 5.07 -5.13
N ASP A 56 -3.61 4.05 -5.96
CA ASP A 56 -4.50 2.94 -5.63
C ASP A 56 -3.92 2.02 -4.56
N SER A 57 -2.61 1.80 -4.58
CA SER A 57 -1.92 1.09 -3.50
C SER A 57 -2.06 1.84 -2.18
N CYS A 58 -2.02 3.17 -2.20
CA CYS A 58 -2.25 3.99 -1.00
C CYS A 58 -3.70 3.91 -0.53
N ARG A 59 -4.68 4.01 -1.46
CA ARG A 59 -6.11 3.84 -1.15
C ARG A 59 -6.41 2.47 -0.54
N ASP A 60 -5.84 1.41 -1.10
CA ASP A 60 -6.01 0.04 -0.61
C ASP A 60 -5.51 -0.13 0.84
N ARG A 61 -4.33 0.41 1.15
CA ARG A 61 -3.84 0.45 2.54
C ARG A 61 -4.72 1.31 3.44
N LEU A 62 -5.19 2.45 2.96
CA LEU A 62 -6.12 3.28 3.72
C LEU A 62 -7.46 2.58 3.97
N ALA A 63 -7.98 1.79 3.03
CA ALA A 63 -9.23 1.05 3.19
C ALA A 63 -9.14 0.06 4.35
N ALA A 64 -8.03 -0.69 4.46
CA ALA A 64 -7.78 -1.57 5.61
C ALA A 64 -7.77 -0.80 6.94
N PHE A 65 -7.15 0.39 6.96
CA PHE A 65 -7.20 1.28 8.13
C PHE A 65 -8.62 1.82 8.41
N TYR A 66 -9.38 2.17 7.37
CA TYR A 66 -10.71 2.74 7.49
C TYR A 66 -11.70 1.71 8.07
N HIS A 67 -11.68 0.48 7.58
CA HIS A 67 -12.62 -0.55 8.02
C HIS A 67 -12.20 -1.29 9.28
N TRP A 68 -10.90 -1.50 9.50
CA TRP A 68 -10.41 -2.34 10.60
C TRP A 68 -9.54 -1.62 11.62
N ASN A 69 -9.37 -0.30 11.47
CA ASN A 69 -8.48 0.50 12.30
C ASN A 69 -7.02 -0.02 12.30
N ASP A 70 -6.62 -0.68 11.21
CA ASP A 70 -5.28 -1.25 11.06
C ASP A 70 -4.20 -0.16 10.95
N ARG A 71 -3.52 0.08 12.08
CA ARG A 71 -2.42 1.06 12.19
C ARG A 71 -1.23 0.71 11.31
N GLN A 72 -0.97 -0.58 11.06
CA GLN A 72 0.13 -0.99 10.20
C GLN A 72 -0.14 -0.59 8.75
N SER A 73 -1.39 -0.72 8.31
CA SER A 73 -1.80 -0.25 6.99
C SER A 73 -1.74 1.27 6.87
N LEU A 74 -2.10 2.03 7.91
CA LEU A 74 -1.90 3.48 7.95
C LEU A 74 -0.43 3.87 7.75
N ILE A 75 0.49 3.26 8.49
CA ILE A 75 1.94 3.50 8.35
C ILE A 75 2.41 3.18 6.93
N THR A 76 1.93 2.07 6.38
CA THR A 76 2.27 1.65 5.01
C THR A 76 1.76 2.65 3.97
N ALA A 77 0.54 3.17 4.13
CA ALA A 77 0.00 4.22 3.26
C ALA A 77 0.86 5.48 3.29
N VAL A 78 1.29 5.92 4.48
CA VAL A 78 2.21 7.06 4.63
C VAL A 78 3.52 6.78 3.90
N GLN A 79 4.12 5.61 4.08
CA GLN A 79 5.36 5.24 3.39
C GLN A 79 5.20 5.26 1.87
N ILE A 80 4.09 4.76 1.33
CA ILE A 80 3.80 4.84 -0.12
C ILE A 80 3.77 6.29 -0.56
N ALA A 81 2.99 7.14 0.11
CA ALA A 81 2.84 8.55 -0.22
C ALA A 81 4.11 9.39 -0.03
N SER A 82 5.01 9.00 0.89
CA SER A 82 6.30 9.67 1.08
C SER A 82 7.34 9.33 0.00
N HIS A 83 7.28 8.12 -0.59
CA HIS A 83 8.30 7.65 -1.54
C HIS A 83 7.85 7.66 -3.00
N ARG A 84 6.54 7.76 -3.26
CA ARG A 84 5.96 7.72 -4.60
C ARG A 84 5.03 8.90 -4.83
N LYS A 85 4.90 9.32 -6.08
CA LYS A 85 3.91 10.33 -6.47
C LYS A 85 2.52 9.72 -6.36
N VAL A 86 1.72 10.24 -5.44
CA VAL A 86 0.31 9.90 -5.25
C VAL A 86 -0.55 11.13 -5.50
N ASP A 87 -1.79 10.92 -5.93
CA ASP A 87 -2.78 11.98 -6.06
C ASP A 87 -3.57 12.11 -4.74
N LEU A 88 -3.15 13.06 -3.90
CA LEU A 88 -3.79 13.29 -2.60
C LEU A 88 -5.21 13.86 -2.72
N ASN A 89 -5.55 14.51 -3.83
CA ASN A 89 -6.92 15.00 -4.05
C ASN A 89 -7.84 13.83 -4.41
N ALA A 90 -7.38 12.93 -5.29
CA ALA A 90 -8.11 11.71 -5.60
C ALA A 90 -8.33 10.84 -4.34
N ILE A 91 -7.30 10.70 -3.50
CA ILE A 91 -7.42 9.97 -2.23
C ILE A 91 -8.43 10.68 -1.31
N ARG A 92 -8.35 12.00 -1.15
CA ARG A 92 -9.31 12.77 -0.33
C ARG A 92 -10.76 12.54 -0.77
N THR A 93 -11.06 12.76 -2.05
CA THR A 93 -12.42 12.61 -2.58
C THR A 93 -12.92 11.18 -2.44
N TRP A 94 -12.06 10.19 -2.59
CA TRP A 94 -12.41 8.80 -2.31
C TRP A 94 -12.67 8.57 -0.82
N SER A 95 -11.82 9.06 0.09
CA SER A 95 -12.01 8.94 1.54
C SER A 95 -13.29 9.59 2.02
N GLU A 96 -13.72 10.70 1.41
CA GLU A 96 -15.02 11.34 1.70
C GLU A 96 -16.21 10.43 1.32
N ARG A 97 -16.11 9.69 0.21
CA ARG A 97 -17.14 8.72 -0.20
C ARG A 97 -17.18 7.46 0.68
N GLU A 98 -16.06 7.14 1.33
CA GLU A 98 -15.94 6.06 2.31
C GLU A 98 -16.32 6.51 3.74
N ASP A 99 -16.85 7.73 3.92
CA ASP A 99 -17.15 8.34 5.22
C ASP A 99 -15.95 8.35 6.18
N ALA A 100 -14.73 8.48 5.64
CA ALA A 100 -13.47 8.32 6.35
C ALA A 100 -12.62 9.60 6.43
N SER A 101 -13.25 10.78 6.30
CA SER A 101 -12.59 12.09 6.29
C SER A 101 -11.71 12.36 7.52
N GLU A 102 -12.12 11.91 8.70
CA GLU A 102 -11.33 12.05 9.93
C GLU A 102 -10.05 11.20 9.88
N LYS A 103 -10.17 9.93 9.48
CA LYS A 103 -9.04 9.03 9.31
C LYS A 103 -8.10 9.46 8.18
N PHE A 104 -8.63 10.08 7.12
CA PHE A 104 -7.82 10.73 6.10
C PHE A 104 -7.04 11.93 6.65
N SER A 105 -7.65 12.73 7.53
CA SER A 105 -6.98 13.85 8.18
C SER A 105 -5.83 13.38 9.07
N GLU A 106 -6.01 12.27 9.78
CA GLU A 106 -4.91 11.64 10.53
C GLU A 106 -3.75 11.22 9.60
N PHE A 107 -4.06 10.54 8.50
CA PHE A 107 -3.06 10.18 7.49
C PHE A 107 -2.26 11.40 7.00
N LEU A 108 -2.93 12.53 6.70
CA LEU A 108 -2.26 13.76 6.30
C LEU A 108 -1.40 14.37 7.42
N GLY A 109 -1.86 14.26 8.67
CA GLY A 109 -1.12 14.72 9.84
C GLY A 109 0.22 14.00 10.01
N ILE A 110 0.27 12.70 9.70
CA ILE A 110 1.50 11.91 9.74
C ILE A 110 2.37 12.15 8.49
N LEU A 111 1.76 12.30 7.32
CA LEU A 111 2.47 12.47 6.05
C LEU A 111 3.23 13.81 5.97
N ARG A 112 2.70 14.88 6.55
CA ARG A 112 3.40 16.16 6.66
C ARG A 112 4.50 16.02 7.70
N PRO A 113 5.79 16.11 7.33
CA PRO A 113 6.85 15.86 8.30
C PRO A 113 6.77 16.90 9.43
N GLY A 114 6.75 16.39 10.67
CA GLY A 114 7.42 17.09 11.76
C GLY A 114 8.86 17.38 11.33
N LYS A 115 9.39 18.55 11.73
CA LYS A 115 10.75 19.05 11.47
C LYS A 115 11.77 17.92 11.25
N PRO A 116 12.61 17.99 10.21
CA PRO A 116 13.63 16.96 9.98
C PRO A 116 14.51 16.82 11.22
N ALA A 117 14.67 15.59 11.69
CA ALA A 117 15.67 15.26 12.70
C ALA A 117 17.05 15.70 12.17
N SER A 118 17.78 16.44 13.01
CA SER A 118 19.10 16.96 12.69
C SER A 118 20.01 15.84 12.18
N SER A 119 20.59 16.07 11.01
CA SER A 119 21.54 15.15 10.39
C SER A 119 22.71 14.88 11.34
N PRO A 120 23.21 13.62 11.45
CA PRO A 120 24.35 13.34 12.31
C PRO A 120 25.57 14.10 11.80
N ARG A 121 26.10 14.95 12.68
CA ARG A 121 27.28 15.79 12.50
C ARG A 121 28.43 14.95 11.93
N LYS A 122 28.86 15.22 10.69
CA LYS A 122 30.09 14.65 10.12
C LYS A 122 31.22 14.90 11.11
N ARG A 123 31.77 13.84 11.72
CA ARG A 123 33.07 13.93 12.41
C ARG A 123 34.13 14.17 11.34
N SER A 124 34.59 15.42 11.26
CA SER A 124 35.81 15.79 10.56
C SER A 124 37.01 15.12 11.21
N ARG A 125 37.95 14.71 10.34
CA ARG A 125 39.22 14.04 10.60
C ARG A 125 40.05 14.69 11.72
N GLY A 126 40.85 13.88 12.41
CA GLY A 126 42.04 14.30 13.15
C GLY A 126 43.18 13.32 12.87
N THR A 127 44.20 13.83 12.17
CA THR A 127 45.62 13.40 12.07
C THR A 127 45.97 11.93 12.14
#